data_AF-A0A920U1D2-F1
#
_entry.id   AF-A0A920U1D2-F1
#
_cell.length_a   1.000
_cell.length_b   1.000
_cell.length_c   1.000
_cell.angle_alpha   90.00
_cell.angle_beta   90.00
_cell.angle_gamma   90.00
#
_symmetry.space_group_name_H-M   'P 1'
#
loop_
_entity.id
_entity.type
_entity.pdbx_description
1 polymer ?
#
loop_
_entity_poly.entity_id
_entity_poly.type
_entity_poly.pdbx_seq_one_letter_code
_entity_poly.pdbx_strand_id
1 'polypeptide(L)' 'MILGQVCRVVVYLTDIRYREPVYQERGKWFKGVHPCSTGLVVSALARPEWLVEIEVTAVIPDNNAS' A
#
# COMPACT_ATOMS: atom_id res chain seq x y z
N MET A 1 -7.94 -10.01 9.69
CA MET A 1 -7.74 -8.74 8.97
C MET A 1 -8.32 -8.91 7.56
N ILE A 2 -9.27 -8.06 7.16
CA ILE A 2 -9.78 -8.04 5.77
C ILE A 2 -9.31 -6.75 5.09
N LEU A 3 -9.22 -6.74 3.75
CA LEU A 3 -8.70 -5.58 3.03
C LEU A 3 -9.49 -4.28 3.32
N GLY A 4 -10.80 -4.38 3.60
CA GLY A 4 -11.64 -3.24 3.97
C GLY A 4 -11.26 -2.55 5.28
N GLN A 5 -10.40 -3.15 6.10
CA GLN A 5 -9.89 -2.57 7.34
C GLN A 5 -8.66 -1.67 7.11
N VAL A 6 -8.11 -1.65 5.90
CA VAL A 6 -6.93 -0.84 5.57
C VAL A 6 -7.30 0.63 5.49
N CYS A 7 -6.65 1.46 6.31
CA CYS A 7 -6.89 2.89 6.37
C CYS A 7 -5.75 3.74 5.77
N ARG A 8 -4.53 3.19 5.71
CA ARG A 8 -3.35 3.88 5.16
C ARG A 8 -2.47 2.93 4.37
N VAL A 9 -1.94 3.42 3.25
CA VAL A 9 -0.94 2.73 2.43
C VAL A 9 0.22 3.69 2.14
N VAL A 10 1.45 3.24 2.38
CA VAL A 10 2.67 3.93 1.94
C VAL A 10 3.36 3.06 0.89
N VAL A 11 3.67 3.66 -0.27
CA VAL A 11 4.36 2.99 -1.37
C VAL A 11 5.74 3.60 -1.52
N TYR A 12 6.77 2.78 -1.36
CA TYR A 12 8.16 3.15 -1.57
C TYR A 12 8.62 2.54 -2.91
N LEU A 13 9.07 3.37 -3.84
CA LEU A 13 9.59 2.95 -5.14
C LEU A 13 11.08 3.27 -5.21
N THR A 14 11.86 2.43 -5.89
CA THR A 14 13.26 2.77 -6.20
C THR A 14 13.38 3.71 -7.40
N ASP A 15 12.37 3.74 -8.27
CA ASP A 15 12.31 4.60 -9.45
C ASP A 15 10.86 5.03 -9.75
N ILE A 16 10.68 6.31 -10.08
CA ILE A 16 9.36 6.89 -10.37
C ILE A 16 8.66 6.24 -11.58
N ARG A 17 9.42 5.68 -12.52
CA ARG A 17 8.90 5.02 -13.73
C ARG A 17 8.05 3.79 -13.40
N TYR A 18 8.23 3.20 -12.22
CA TYR A 18 7.41 2.08 -11.76
C TYR A 18 6.06 2.50 -11.17
N ARG A 19 5.79 3.80 -10.99
CA ARG A 19 4.57 4.27 -10.32
C ARG A 19 3.30 3.78 -11.01
N GLU A 20 3.20 3.98 -12.32
CA GLU A 20 2.03 3.59 -13.11
C GLU A 20 1.75 2.08 -13.03
N PRO A 21 2.68 1.17 -13.37
CA PRO A 21 2.40 -0.26 -13.29
C PRO A 21 2.12 -0.73 -11.87
N VAL A 22 2.82 -0.20 -10.86
CA VAL A 22 2.55 -0.54 -9.45
C VAL A 22 1.14 -0.10 -9.03
N TYR A 23 0.72 1.10 -9.41
CA TYR A 23 -0.57 1.64 -9.00
C TYR A 23 -1.72 0.91 -9.71
N GLN A 24 -1.55 0.52 -10.97
CA GLN A 24 -2.50 -0.32 -11.70
C GLN A 24 -2.65 -1.70 -11.06
N GLU A 25 -1.54 -2.37 -10.73
CA GLU A 25 -1.61 -3.67 -10.05
C GLU A 25 -2.25 -3.55 -8.66
N ARG A 26 -1.85 -2.56 -7.87
CA ARG A 26 -2.44 -2.30 -6.55
C ARG A 26 -3.94 -2.02 -6.65
N GLY A 27 -4.38 -1.24 -7.64
CA GLY A 27 -5.78 -0.89 -7.85
C GLY A 27 -6.70 -2.10 -8.04
N LYS A 28 -6.19 -3.22 -8.59
CA LYS A 28 -6.95 -4.47 -8.73
C LYS A 28 -7.34 -5.07 -7.38
N TRP A 29 -6.48 -4.93 -6.38
CA TRP A 29 -6.72 -5.46 -5.04
C TRP A 29 -7.61 -4.53 -4.22
N PHE A 30 -7.34 -3.23 -4.24
CA PHE A 30 -8.03 -2.22 -3.41
C PHE A 30 -9.39 -1.77 -3.96
N LYS A 31 -10.05 -2.60 -4.78
CA LYS A 31 -11.36 -2.24 -5.35
C LYS A 31 -12.39 -2.07 -4.23
N GLY A 32 -12.99 -0.88 -4.15
CA GLY A 32 -13.97 -0.53 -3.09
C GLY A 32 -13.35 -0.20 -1.74
N VAL A 33 -12.01 -0.12 -1.63
CA VAL A 33 -11.29 0.29 -0.43
C VAL A 33 -10.50 1.56 -0.74
N HIS A 34 -10.69 2.61 0.04
CA HIS A 34 -10.14 3.94 -0.25
C HIS A 34 -9.23 4.44 0.89
N PRO A 35 -8.05 3.82 1.10
CA PRO A 35 -7.13 4.25 2.14
C PRO A 35 -6.45 5.58 1.77
N CYS A 36 -6.00 6.33 2.77
CA CYS A 36 -5.05 7.42 2.53
C CYS A 36 -3.77 6.83 1.91
N SER A 37 -3.28 7.42 0.82
CA SER A 37 -2.11 6.90 0.09
C SER A 37 -1.00 7.95 0.05
N THR A 38 0.20 7.52 0.42
CA THR A 38 1.44 8.28 0.20
C THR A 38 2.36 7.48 -0.71
N GLY A 39 2.98 8.14 -1.70
CA GLY A 39 3.95 7.53 -2.60
C GLY A 39 5.27 8.29 -2.53
N LEU A 40 6.37 7.55 -2.37
CA LEU A 40 7.72 8.09 -2.21
C LEU A 40 8.68 7.36 -3.15
N VAL A 41 9.72 8.07 -3.60
CA VAL A 41 10.87 7.47 -4.26
C VAL A 41 12.02 7.46 -3.27
N VAL A 42 12.61 6.29 -3.05
CA VAL A 42 13.68 6.05 -2.07
C VAL A 42 14.92 5.51 -2.78
N SER A 43 16.10 5.71 -2.19
CA SER A 43 17.36 5.27 -2.80
C SER A 43 17.59 3.76 -2.75
N ALA A 44 17.01 3.07 -1.76
CA ALA A 44 17.13 1.63 -1.58
C ALA A 44 15.98 1.08 -0.71
N LEU A 45 15.74 -0.22 -0.82
CA LEU A 45 14.80 -1.00 0.01
C LEU A 45 15.58 -2.06 0.81
N ALA A 46 14.87 -2.87 1.62
CA ALA A 46 15.49 -3.91 2.44
C ALA A 46 16.30 -4.94 1.64
N ARG A 47 15.97 -5.14 0.35
CA ARG A 47 16.76 -5.93 -0.59
C ARG A 47 17.05 -5.15 -1.87
N PRO A 48 18.26 -5.27 -2.45
CA PRO A 48 18.66 -4.49 -3.61
C PRO A 48 17.88 -4.86 -4.88
N GLU A 49 17.36 -6.09 -4.99
CA GLU A 49 16.55 -6.53 -6.12
C GLU A 49 15.09 -6.05 -6.09
N TRP A 50 14.64 -5.44 -4.99
CA TRP A 50 13.27 -4.96 -4.87
C TRP A 50 13.07 -3.63 -5.59
N LEU A 51 11.96 -3.51 -6.32
CA LEU A 51 11.57 -2.29 -7.05
C LEU A 51 10.53 -1.47 -6.30
N VAL A 52 9.78 -2.12 -5.40
CA VAL A 52 8.68 -1.53 -4.64
C VAL A 52 8.56 -2.21 -3.28
N GLU A 53 8.23 -1.43 -2.26
CA GLU A 53 7.74 -1.90 -0.97
C GLU A 53 6.41 -1.21 -0.64
N ILE A 54 5.45 -1.96 -0.10
CA ILE A 54 4.13 -1.44 0.28
C ILE A 54 3.92 -1.70 1.77
N GLU A 55 3.82 -0.63 2.54
CA GLU A 55 3.47 -0.65 3.95
C GLU A 55 1.98 -0.36 4.11
N VAL A 56 1.31 -1.15 4.95
CA VAL A 56 -0.13 -1.08 5.15
C VAL A 56 -0.45 -0.92 6.63
N THR A 57 -1.32 0.04 6.96
CA THR A 57 -1.92 0.17 8.29
C THR A 57 -3.41 -0.15 8.22
N ALA A 58 -3.88 -1.00 9.12
CA ALA A 58 -5.28 -1.41 9.20
C ALA A 58 -5.80 -1.29 10.64
N VAL A 59 -7.11 -1.03 10.77
CA VAL A 59 -7.81 -0.99 12.06
C VAL A 59 -8.64 -2.26 12.19
N ILE A 60 -8.37 -3.05 13.23
CA ILE A 60 -9.21 -4.21 13.57
C ILE A 60 -10.39 -3.67 14.40
N PRO A 61 -11.65 -3.79 13.91
CA PRO A 61 -12.81 -3.36 14.67
C PRO A 61 -13.02 -4.31 15.85
N ASP A 62 -13.43 -3.73 16.98
CA ASP A 62 -13.87 -4.52 18.12
C ASP A 62 -15.21 -5.18 17.80
N ASN A 63 -15.32 -6.50 18.02
CA ASN A 63 -16.56 -7.25 17.86
C ASN A 63 -17.64 -6.90 18.90
N ASN A 64 -17.39 -5.88 19.74
CA ASN A 64 -18.29 -5.44 20.82
C ASN A 64 -19.06 -4.15 20.49
N ALA A 65 -19.04 -3.69 19.23
CA ALA A 65 -19.92 -2.61 18.79
C ALA A 65 -21.36 -3.15 18.65
N SER A 66 -22.08 -3.13 19.77
CA SER A 66 -23.54 -3.31 19.87
C SER A 66 -24.29 -2.15 19.23
#